data_AF-A0A8H6GU84-F1
#
_entry.id   AF-A0A8H6GU84-F1
#
_cell.length_a   1.000
_cell.length_b   1.000
_cell.length_c   1.000
_cell.angle_alpha   90.00
_cell.angle_beta   90.00
_cell.angle_gamma   90.00
#
_symmetry.space_group_name_H-M   'P 1'
#
loop_
_entity.id
_entity.type
_entity.pdbx_description
1 polymer ?
#
loop_
_entity_poly.entity_id
_entity_poly.type
_entity_poly.pdbx_seq_one_letter_code
_entity_poly.pdbx_strand_id
1 'polypeptide(L)'
;MSISARNATRDQFLANFIDRQLPSCILTSGHLNDHRKWLLRLPDVAVLTPAMEYAILALSTAAFDKDGALGGQSLKLYTRGLYELQKAIDDPKMRLDDQTLAACVLLGMFEFSECPGRTVSAYMRHYQGAMALLQLRGPKQHIGGLAHDVFQVLRMHTVWAKASQAN
;
A
#
# COMPACT_ATOMS: atom_id res chain seq x y z
N MET A 1 8.59 12.38 21.88
CA MET A 1 7.38 11.56 21.70
C MET A 1 7.75 10.09 21.94
N SER A 2 7.13 9.42 22.92
CA SER A 2 7.46 8.02 23.30
C SER A 2 7.13 7.03 22.16
N ILE A 3 7.83 5.89 22.07
CA ILE A 3 7.59 4.82 21.08
C ILE A 3 6.13 4.33 21.17
N SER A 4 5.59 4.21 22.39
CA SER A 4 4.20 3.77 22.61
C SER A 4 3.16 4.74 22.04
N ALA A 5 3.41 6.05 22.11
CA ALA A 5 2.49 7.06 21.58
C ALA A 5 2.52 7.10 20.04
N ARG A 6 3.71 6.89 19.45
CA ARG A 6 3.86 6.79 17.98
C ARG A 6 3.09 5.61 17.41
N ASN A 7 3.13 4.46 18.08
CA ASN A 7 2.35 3.29 17.68
C ASN A 7 0.85 3.55 17.80
N ALA A 8 0.39 4.14 18.91
CA ALA A 8 -1.03 4.47 19.09
C ALA A 8 -1.58 5.43 18.02
N THR A 9 -0.83 6.48 17.67
CA THR A 9 -1.23 7.41 16.59
C THR A 9 -1.26 6.72 15.23
N ARG A 10 -0.24 5.91 14.91
CA ARG A 10 -0.21 5.12 13.67
C ARG A 10 -1.41 4.17 13.60
N ASP A 11 -1.70 3.45 14.68
CA ASP A 11 -2.77 2.45 14.72
C ASP A 11 -4.14 3.13 14.57
N GLN A 12 -4.34 4.30 15.19
CA GLN A 12 -5.54 5.11 15.01
C GLN A 12 -5.72 5.59 13.56
N PHE A 13 -4.66 6.12 12.95
CA PHE A 13 -4.71 6.61 11.57
C PHE A 13 -4.93 5.46 10.60
N LEU A 14 -4.28 4.32 10.82
CA LEU A 14 -4.45 3.10 10.04
C LEU A 14 -5.88 2.57 10.14
N ALA A 15 -6.46 2.51 11.35
CA ALA A 15 -7.84 2.09 11.54
C ALA A 15 -8.81 3.01 10.78
N ASN A 16 -8.59 4.33 10.83
CA ASN A 16 -9.40 5.29 10.08
C ASN A 16 -9.28 5.08 8.56
N PHE A 17 -8.07 4.84 8.07
CA PHE A 17 -7.83 4.54 6.66
C PHE A 17 -8.54 3.26 6.21
N ILE A 18 -8.42 2.17 6.99
CA ILE A 18 -9.08 0.89 6.69
C ILE A 18 -10.59 1.06 6.65
N ASP A 19 -11.20 1.70 7.65
CA ASP A 19 -12.65 1.94 7.72
C ASP A 19 -13.17 2.73 6.51
N ARG A 20 -12.40 3.72 6.05
CA ARG A 20 -12.75 4.50 4.85
C ARG A 20 -12.63 3.70 3.55
N GLN A 21 -11.62 2.84 3.44
CA GLN A 21 -11.42 2.01 2.25
C GLN A 21 -12.37 0.81 2.21
N LEU A 22 -12.78 0.33 3.38
CA LEU A 22 -13.68 -0.82 3.57
C LEU A 22 -14.78 -0.46 4.59
N PRO A 23 -15.78 0.38 4.20
CA PRO A 23 -16.89 0.69 5.10
C PRO A 23 -17.59 -0.60 5.54
N SER A 24 -18.07 -0.65 6.79
CA SER A 24 -18.62 -1.87 7.40
C SER A 24 -19.74 -2.53 6.58
N CYS A 25 -20.49 -1.76 5.78
CA CYS A 25 -21.52 -2.27 4.87
C CYS A 25 -20.98 -3.24 3.79
N ILE A 26 -19.74 -3.05 3.34
CA ILE A 26 -19.07 -3.92 2.37
C ILE A 26 -18.66 -5.24 3.04
N LEU A 27 -18.24 -5.18 4.30
CA LEU A 27 -17.87 -6.36 5.09
C LEU A 27 -19.10 -7.23 5.41
N THR A 28 -20.24 -6.61 5.72
CA THR A 28 -21.51 -7.31 6.01
C THR A 28 -22.22 -7.84 4.77
N SER A 29 -21.96 -7.26 3.60
CA SER A 29 -22.56 -7.65 2.31
C SER A 29 -22.11 -9.04 1.82
N GLY A 30 -21.06 -9.62 2.42
CA GLY A 30 -20.55 -10.93 2.01
C GLY A 30 -19.95 -10.92 0.59
N HIS A 31 -19.61 -9.74 0.05
CA HIS A 31 -19.01 -9.61 -1.27
C HIS A 31 -17.62 -10.28 -1.23
N LEU A 32 -17.54 -11.53 -1.66
CA LEU A 32 -16.37 -12.40 -1.53
C LEU A 32 -15.13 -11.84 -2.23
N ASN A 33 -15.28 -10.88 -3.16
CA ASN A 33 -14.23 -10.39 -4.04
C ASN A 33 -13.81 -8.91 -3.84
N ASP A 34 -13.96 -8.31 -2.65
CA ASP A 34 -13.34 -7.00 -2.44
C ASP A 34 -11.81 -7.13 -2.40
N HIS A 35 -11.18 -6.66 -3.48
CA HIS A 35 -9.72 -6.65 -3.64
C HIS A 35 -9.01 -5.86 -2.55
N ARG A 36 -9.68 -5.01 -1.76
CA ARG A 36 -9.10 -4.23 -0.66
C ARG A 36 -9.01 -5.01 0.66
N LYS A 37 -9.58 -6.22 0.77
CA LYS A 37 -9.55 -7.04 2.01
C LYS A 37 -8.15 -7.27 2.57
N TRP A 38 -7.13 -7.30 1.72
CA TRP A 38 -5.74 -7.43 2.15
C TRP A 38 -5.30 -6.33 3.12
N LEU A 39 -5.92 -5.14 3.09
CA LEU A 39 -5.65 -4.05 4.02
C LEU A 39 -5.95 -4.43 5.47
N LEU A 40 -6.87 -5.38 5.69
CA LEU A 40 -7.20 -5.90 7.02
C LEU A 40 -6.03 -6.66 7.67
N ARG A 41 -5.02 -7.06 6.89
CA ARG A 41 -3.81 -7.71 7.43
C ARG A 41 -2.77 -6.74 7.93
N LEU A 42 -2.85 -5.46 7.56
CA LEU A 42 -1.83 -4.47 7.91
C LEU A 42 -1.63 -4.32 9.43
N PRO A 43 -2.69 -4.32 10.27
CA PRO A 43 -2.52 -4.26 11.72
C PRO A 43 -1.82 -5.48 12.32
N ASP A 44 -1.94 -6.65 11.67
CA ASP A 44 -1.41 -7.92 12.19
C ASP A 44 0.07 -8.16 11.84
N VAL A 45 0.69 -7.26 11.05
CA VAL A 45 2.11 -7.35 10.72
C VAL A 45 2.96 -6.96 11.92
N ALA A 46 3.44 -7.96 12.66
CA ALA A 46 4.12 -7.79 13.95
C ALA A 46 5.37 -6.88 13.92
N VAL A 47 6.15 -6.95 12.83
CA VAL A 47 7.34 -6.10 12.65
C VAL A 47 7.33 -5.51 11.25
N LEU A 48 7.16 -4.20 11.17
CA LEU A 48 7.15 -3.48 9.90
C LEU A 48 8.57 -3.20 9.41
N THR A 49 8.82 -3.45 8.12
CA THR A 49 9.99 -2.92 7.44
C THR A 49 9.85 -1.40 7.30
N PRO A 50 10.96 -0.64 7.19
CA PRO A 50 10.88 0.81 7.01
C PRO A 50 10.01 1.22 5.80
N ALA A 51 10.14 0.53 4.67
CA ALA A 51 9.34 0.81 3.47
C ALA A 51 7.83 0.66 3.74
N MET A 52 7.44 -0.41 4.42
CA MET A 52 6.06 -0.68 4.78
C MET A 52 5.51 0.32 5.79
N GLU A 53 6.30 0.63 6.82
CA GLU A 53 5.91 1.59 7.85
C GLU A 53 5.64 2.97 7.25
N TYR A 54 6.55 3.49 6.41
CA TYR A 54 6.36 4.79 5.78
C TYR A 54 5.22 4.79 4.76
N ALA A 55 4.99 3.70 4.03
CA ALA A 55 3.85 3.58 3.12
C ALA A 55 2.50 3.62 3.86
N ILE A 56 2.39 2.88 4.96
CA ILE A 56 1.21 2.90 5.85
C ILE A 56 1.01 4.30 6.43
N LEU A 57 2.06 4.90 6.98
CA LEU A 57 1.99 6.23 7.58
C LEU A 57 1.59 7.29 6.55
N ALA A 58 2.12 7.24 5.33
CA ALA A 58 1.78 8.17 4.27
C ALA A 58 0.28 8.11 3.95
N LEU A 59 -0.25 6.92 3.63
CA LEU A 59 -1.66 6.68 3.31
C LEU A 59 -2.62 7.01 4.44
N SER A 60 -2.25 6.63 5.65
CA SER A 60 -3.11 6.84 6.82
C SER A 60 -3.14 8.31 7.25
N THR A 61 -2.01 9.02 7.17
CA THR A 61 -1.93 10.47 7.40
C THR A 61 -2.70 11.24 6.33
N ALA A 62 -2.54 10.86 5.07
CA ALA A 62 -3.29 11.34 3.92
C ALA A 62 -4.81 11.26 4.14
N ALA A 63 -5.30 10.06 4.48
CA ALA A 63 -6.70 9.85 4.77
C ALA A 63 -7.17 10.70 5.96
N PHE A 64 -6.35 10.89 6.98
CA PHE A 64 -6.71 11.72 8.13
C PHE A 64 -6.75 13.22 7.77
N ASP A 65 -5.81 13.72 6.98
CA ASP A 65 -5.57 15.14 6.71
C ASP A 65 -6.40 15.73 5.56
N LYS A 66 -7.73 15.55 5.59
CA LYS A 66 -8.61 16.02 4.50
C LYS A 66 -8.61 17.53 4.29
N ASP A 67 -8.40 18.30 5.36
CA ASP A 67 -8.44 19.76 5.31
C ASP A 67 -7.04 20.38 5.16
N GLY A 68 -6.00 19.55 4.97
CA GLY A 68 -4.61 19.99 4.83
C GLY A 68 -4.01 20.59 6.11
N ALA A 69 -4.63 20.34 7.26
CA ALA A 69 -4.19 20.80 8.58
C ALA A 69 -2.81 20.25 8.98
N LEU A 70 -2.39 19.11 8.43
CA LEU A 70 -1.06 18.53 8.65
C LEU A 70 -0.02 19.03 7.63
N GLY A 71 -0.35 20.01 6.78
CA GLY A 71 0.62 20.79 6.02
C GLY A 71 1.53 19.97 5.10
N GLY A 72 0.98 18.95 4.44
CA GLY A 72 1.72 18.08 3.53
C GLY A 72 2.59 17.03 4.22
N GLN A 73 2.30 16.71 5.50
CA GLN A 73 3.00 15.65 6.23
C GLN A 73 2.88 14.28 5.52
N SER A 74 1.74 13.99 4.91
CA SER A 74 1.51 12.77 4.12
C SER A 74 2.50 12.66 2.96
N LEU A 75 2.76 13.76 2.25
CA LEU A 75 3.73 13.83 1.15
C LEU A 75 5.17 13.60 1.63
N LYS A 76 5.57 14.17 2.76
CA LYS A 76 6.91 13.92 3.35
C LYS A 76 7.11 12.45 3.69
N LEU A 77 6.09 11.82 4.27
CA LEU A 77 6.09 10.39 4.59
C LEU A 77 6.15 9.54 3.32
N TYR A 78 5.40 9.90 2.28
CA TYR A 78 5.44 9.25 0.97
C TYR A 78 6.84 9.33 0.34
N THR A 79 7.47 10.51 0.30
CA THR A 79 8.83 10.66 -0.24
C THR A 79 9.83 9.81 0.54
N ARG A 80 9.70 9.73 1.87
CA ARG A 80 10.53 8.82 2.66
C ARG A 80 10.25 7.35 2.37
N GLY A 81 8.99 6.99 2.16
CA GLY A 81 8.56 5.66 1.74
C GLY A 81 9.17 5.24 0.41
N LEU A 82 9.20 6.12 -0.59
CA LEU A 82 9.89 5.86 -1.87
C LEU A 82 11.38 5.57 -1.67
N TYR A 83 12.05 6.35 -0.82
CA TYR A 83 13.46 6.16 -0.51
C TYR A 83 13.74 4.80 0.17
N GLU A 84 12.94 4.42 1.18
CA GLU A 84 13.10 3.13 1.85
C GLU A 84 12.69 1.96 0.97
N LEU A 85 11.69 2.12 0.10
CA LEU A 85 11.32 1.12 -0.90
C LEU A 85 12.48 0.88 -1.88
N GLN A 86 13.11 1.94 -2.39
CA GLN A 86 14.27 1.80 -3.27
C GLN A 86 15.39 1.01 -2.58
N LYS A 87 15.73 1.34 -1.33
CA LYS A 87 16.72 0.58 -0.56
C LYS A 87 16.34 -0.89 -0.39
N ALA A 88 15.07 -1.18 -0.14
CA ALA A 88 14.58 -2.56 -0.02
C ALA A 88 14.67 -3.32 -1.35
N ILE A 89 14.45 -2.65 -2.48
CA ILE A 89 14.59 -3.23 -3.83
C ILE A 89 16.07 -3.52 -4.17
N ASP A 90 16.97 -2.63 -3.78
CA ASP A 90 18.41 -2.76 -4.04
C ASP A 90 19.06 -3.88 -3.21
N ASP A 91 18.51 -4.20 -2.04
CA ASP A 91 18.97 -5.32 -1.21
C ASP A 91 18.43 -6.68 -1.73
N PRO A 92 19.30 -7.65 -2.07
CA PRO A 92 18.87 -8.93 -2.64
C PRO A 92 17.94 -9.78 -1.77
N LYS A 93 17.99 -9.60 -0.46
CA LYS A 93 17.14 -10.31 0.51
C LYS A 93 15.82 -9.56 0.68
N MET A 94 15.89 -8.24 0.89
CA MET A 94 14.69 -7.43 1.15
C MET A 94 13.78 -7.33 -0.07
N ARG A 95 14.31 -7.37 -1.29
CA ARG A 95 13.48 -7.36 -2.51
C ARG A 95 12.57 -8.58 -2.65
N LEU A 96 12.86 -9.64 -1.90
CA LEU A 96 12.03 -10.85 -1.86
C LEU A 96 10.99 -10.84 -0.73
N ASP A 97 11.08 -9.88 0.20
CA ASP A 97 10.17 -9.73 1.34
C ASP A 97 8.76 -9.35 0.89
N ASP A 98 7.74 -9.95 1.52
CA ASP A 98 6.33 -9.66 1.30
C ASP A 98 6.00 -8.17 1.46
N GLN A 99 6.62 -7.54 2.47
CA GLN A 99 6.39 -6.15 2.81
C GLN A 99 6.96 -5.19 1.77
N THR A 100 8.02 -5.57 1.05
CA THR A 100 8.56 -4.75 -0.05
C THR A 100 7.56 -4.66 -1.20
N LEU A 101 6.94 -5.79 -1.58
CA LEU A 101 5.89 -5.78 -2.59
C LEU A 101 4.64 -5.01 -2.09
N ALA A 102 4.22 -5.26 -0.85
CA ALA A 102 3.08 -4.58 -0.24
C ALA A 102 3.29 -3.05 -0.18
N ALA A 103 4.48 -2.59 0.24
CA ALA A 103 4.83 -1.18 0.28
C ALA A 103 4.78 -0.53 -1.10
N CYS A 104 5.25 -1.21 -2.15
CA CYS A 104 5.15 -0.74 -3.52
C CYS A 104 3.69 -0.50 -3.95
N VAL A 105 2.79 -1.42 -3.59
CA VAL A 105 1.35 -1.30 -3.87
C VAL A 105 0.70 -0.19 -3.04
N LEU A 106 1.02 -0.08 -1.75
CA LEU A 106 0.52 1.00 -0.88
C LEU A 106 0.96 2.38 -1.39
N LEU A 107 2.21 2.57 -1.80
CA LEU A 107 2.67 3.84 -2.36
C LEU A 107 1.97 4.17 -3.69
N GLY A 108 1.66 3.17 -4.52
CA GLY A 108 0.81 3.37 -5.69
C GLY A 108 -0.64 3.78 -5.32
N MET A 109 -1.20 3.22 -4.24
CA MET A 109 -2.50 3.64 -3.73
C MET A 109 -2.48 5.08 -3.19
N PHE A 110 -1.38 5.51 -2.55
CA PHE A 110 -1.19 6.89 -2.12
C PHE A 110 -1.32 7.86 -3.29
N GLU A 111 -0.64 7.57 -4.41
CA GLU A 111 -0.71 8.41 -5.61
C GLU A 111 -2.11 8.47 -6.21
N PHE A 112 -2.85 7.36 -6.11
CA PHE A 112 -4.24 7.29 -6.53
C PHE A 112 -5.16 8.12 -5.61
N SER A 113 -4.92 8.13 -4.29
CA SER A 113 -5.80 8.78 -3.31
C SER A 113 -5.52 10.27 -3.08
N GLU A 114 -4.25 10.67 -2.96
CA GLU A 114 -3.87 12.02 -2.51
C GLU A 114 -3.65 13.01 -3.63
N CYS A 115 -3.44 12.52 -4.85
CA CYS A 115 -3.35 13.30 -6.07
C CYS A 115 -2.65 14.69 -5.98
N PRO A 116 -1.40 14.83 -5.48
CA PRO A 116 -0.59 15.99 -5.80
C PRO A 116 0.34 15.61 -6.96
N GLY A 117 -0.17 15.63 -8.20
CA GLY A 117 0.67 15.37 -9.39
C GLY A 117 -0.02 14.82 -10.64
N ARG A 118 -1.32 14.46 -10.57
CA ARG A 118 -2.19 14.10 -11.70
C ARG A 118 -1.50 13.37 -12.86
N THR A 119 -1.29 12.06 -12.76
CA THR A 119 -1.44 11.21 -13.95
C THR A 119 -1.68 9.76 -13.52
N VAL A 120 -2.58 9.07 -14.23
CA VAL A 120 -2.63 7.59 -14.28
C VAL A 120 -1.23 7.00 -14.49
N SER A 121 -0.32 7.75 -15.12
CA SER A 121 1.06 7.35 -15.37
C SER A 121 1.90 7.09 -14.11
N ALA A 122 1.74 7.84 -13.02
CA ALA A 122 2.50 7.61 -11.78
C ALA A 122 2.10 6.27 -11.16
N TYR A 123 0.80 6.08 -10.95
CA TYR A 123 0.24 4.82 -10.51
C TYR A 123 0.64 3.65 -11.42
N MET A 124 0.63 3.85 -12.75
CA MET A 124 1.03 2.81 -13.70
C MET A 124 2.51 2.44 -13.57
N ARG A 125 3.40 3.38 -13.24
CA ARG A 125 4.82 3.07 -12.95
C ARG A 125 4.95 2.24 -11.67
N HIS A 126 4.21 2.59 -10.61
CA HIS A 126 4.16 1.76 -9.40
C HIS A 126 3.62 0.36 -9.69
N TYR A 127 2.54 0.25 -10.48
CA TYR A 127 1.99 -1.03 -10.90
C TYR A 127 3.01 -1.85 -11.71
N GLN A 128 3.69 -1.25 -12.68
CA GLN A 128 4.75 -1.92 -13.46
C GLN A 128 5.89 -2.41 -12.57
N GLY A 129 6.35 -1.58 -11.63
CA GLY A 129 7.36 -1.95 -10.64
C GLY A 129 6.91 -3.11 -9.74
N ALA A 130 5.66 -3.09 -9.27
CA ALA A 130 5.08 -4.17 -8.48
C ALA A 130 4.98 -5.48 -9.29
N MET A 131 4.60 -5.41 -10.57
CA MET A 131 4.59 -6.58 -11.46
C MET A 131 6.00 -7.14 -11.70
N ALA A 132 7.01 -6.28 -11.83
CA ALA A 132 8.41 -6.72 -11.96
C ALA A 132 8.90 -7.41 -10.67
N LEU A 133 8.57 -6.88 -9.49
CA LEU A 133 8.87 -7.52 -8.20
C LEU A 133 8.16 -8.86 -8.06
N LEU A 134 6.87 -8.94 -8.42
CA LEU A 134 6.10 -10.19 -8.42
C LEU A 134 6.75 -11.25 -9.31
N GLN A 135 7.19 -10.88 -10.52
CA GLN A 135 7.90 -11.78 -11.43
C GLN A 135 9.25 -12.23 -10.85
N LEU A 136 10.02 -11.31 -10.28
CA LEU A 136 11.32 -11.59 -9.66
C LEU A 136 11.21 -12.59 -8.50
N ARG A 137 10.16 -12.46 -7.68
CA ARG A 137 9.90 -13.31 -6.51
C ARG A 137 9.45 -14.72 -6.90
N GLY A 138 8.79 -14.84 -8.06
CA GLY A 138 8.31 -16.11 -8.60
C GLY A 138 7.07 -16.66 -7.86
N PRO A 139 6.32 -17.58 -8.48
CA PRO A 139 4.98 -17.97 -8.02
C PRO A 139 4.97 -18.63 -6.64
N LYS A 140 6.05 -19.32 -6.24
CA LYS A 140 6.14 -20.00 -4.94
C LYS A 140 6.07 -19.03 -3.76
N GLN A 141 6.45 -17.76 -3.95
CA GLN A 141 6.39 -16.72 -2.92
C GLN A 141 4.97 -16.15 -2.71
N HIS A 142 3.99 -16.51 -3.56
CA HIS A 142 2.65 -15.93 -3.56
C HIS A 142 1.54 -16.94 -3.25
N ILE A 143 1.87 -18.03 -2.57
CA ILE A 143 0.91 -19.12 -2.28
C ILE A 143 0.14 -18.94 -0.97
N GLY A 144 0.54 -17.99 -0.12
CA GLY A 144 -0.14 -17.68 1.13
C GLY A 144 0.29 -16.33 1.73
N GLY A 145 -0.26 -16.01 2.90
CA GLY A 145 0.11 -14.80 3.65
C GLY A 145 -0.13 -13.49 2.89
N LEU A 146 0.58 -12.44 3.31
CA LEU A 146 0.49 -11.09 2.75
C LEU A 146 0.81 -11.07 1.25
N ALA A 147 1.85 -11.79 0.81
CA ALA A 147 2.21 -11.84 -0.59
C ALA A 147 1.12 -12.44 -1.50
N HIS A 148 0.30 -13.36 -0.99
CA HIS A 148 -0.83 -13.90 -1.76
C HIS A 148 -1.96 -12.89 -1.91
N ASP A 149 -2.31 -12.15 -0.85
CA ASP A 149 -3.39 -11.16 -0.97
C ASP A 149 -2.98 -9.99 -1.86
N VAL A 150 -1.74 -9.53 -1.75
CA VAL A 150 -1.18 -8.50 -2.64
C VAL A 150 -1.15 -9.00 -4.10
N PHE A 151 -0.86 -10.29 -4.33
CA PHE A 151 -0.96 -10.88 -5.65
C PHE A 151 -2.39 -10.81 -6.22
N GLN A 152 -3.42 -11.08 -5.39
CA GLN A 152 -4.82 -10.98 -5.84
C GLN A 152 -5.19 -9.55 -6.25
N VAL A 153 -4.70 -8.53 -5.52
CA VAL A 153 -4.86 -7.11 -5.87
C VAL A 153 -4.26 -6.82 -7.24
N LEU A 154 -3.00 -7.20 -7.44
CA LEU A 154 -2.27 -6.94 -8.68
C LEU A 154 -2.92 -7.65 -9.88
N ARG A 155 -3.45 -8.86 -9.69
CA ARG A 155 -4.20 -9.59 -10.72
C ARG A 155 -5.45 -8.83 -11.17
N MET A 156 -6.19 -8.24 -10.24
CA MET A 156 -7.35 -7.39 -10.58
C MET A 156 -6.91 -6.12 -11.30
N HIS A 157 -5.83 -5.48 -10.85
CA HIS A 157 -5.28 -4.29 -11.51
C HIS A 157 -4.81 -4.57 -12.94
N THR A 158 -4.35 -5.78 -13.26
CA THR A 158 -4.02 -6.17 -14.65
C THR A 158 -5.22 -6.07 -15.60
N VAL A 159 -6.41 -6.46 -15.13
CA VAL A 159 -7.64 -6.38 -15.94
C VAL A 159 -7.99 -4.91 -16.21
N TRP A 160 -7.90 -4.06 -15.19
CA TRP A 160 -8.13 -2.62 -15.32
C TRP A 160 -7.10 -1.94 -16.23
N ALA A 161 -5.82 -2.25 -16.05
CA ALA A 161 -4.74 -1.66 -16.84
C ALA A 161 -4.88 -1.97 -18.33
N LYS A 162 -5.25 -3.22 -18.68
CA LYS A 162 -5.54 -3.60 -20.06
C LYS A 162 -6.75 -2.86 -20.63
N ALA A 163 -7.82 -2.68 -19.85
CA ALA A 163 -8.98 -1.92 -20.28
C ALA A 163 -8.66 -0.43 -20.51
N SER A 164 -7.77 0.17 -19.70
CA SER A 164 -7.37 1.58 -19.83
C SER A 164 -6.45 1.88 -21.02
N GLN A 165 -5.85 0.87 -21.64
CA GLN A 165 -4.97 0.99 -22.81
C GLN A 165 -5.68 0.65 -24.14
N ALA A 166 -6.96 0.26 -24.08
CA ALA A 166 -7.76 -0.12 -25.24
C ALA A 166 -8.62 1.03 -25.81
N ASN A 167 -8.47 2.23 -25.26
CA ASN A 167 -9.03 3.51 -25.74
C ASN A 167 -7.90 4.47 -26.08
#